data_AF-A0A4R5QEI4-F1
#
_entry.id   AF-A0A4R5QEI4-F1
#
_cell.length_a   1.000
_cell.length_b   1.000
_cell.length_c   1.000
_cell.angle_alpha   90.00
_cell.angle_beta   90.00
_cell.angle_gamma   90.00
#
_symmetry.space_group_name_H-M   'P 1'
#
loop_
_entity.id
_entity.type
_entity.pdbx_description
1 polymer ?
#
loop_
_entity_poly.entity_id
_entity_poly.type
_entity_poly.pdbx_seq_one_letter_code
_entity_poly.pdbx_strand_id
1 'polypeptide(L)'
;MRRALLLAALLLPWSASVAPARARPDAASLEAARRFLCPHGGMPVRGQGGRCRAVAGEGPARGWDRGLPPPAHRQAPCPPGTHAAEALARPEAVRCLPD
;
A
#
# COMPACT_ATOMS: atom_id res chain seq x y z
N MET A 1 -27.54 -10.96 -54.87
CA MET A 1 -28.11 -10.44 -53.61
C MET A 1 -27.06 -10.46 -52.48
N ARG A 2 -25.96 -9.69 -52.62
CA ARG A 2 -24.80 -9.72 -51.69
C ARG A 2 -24.31 -8.32 -51.28
N ARG A 3 -25.08 -7.27 -51.59
CA ARG A 3 -24.72 -5.86 -51.32
C ARG A 3 -25.34 -5.28 -50.05
N ALA A 4 -26.20 -6.04 -49.36
CA ALA A 4 -26.93 -5.55 -48.19
C ALA A 4 -26.17 -5.67 -46.85
N LEU A 5 -25.03 -6.37 -46.81
CA LEU A 5 -24.32 -6.66 -45.56
C LEU A 5 -23.20 -5.66 -45.20
N LEU A 6 -22.87 -4.70 -46.08
CA LEU A 6 -21.79 -3.73 -45.82
C LEU A 6 -22.25 -2.41 -45.19
N LEU A 7 -23.56 -2.16 -45.06
CA LEU A 7 -24.08 -0.91 -44.49
C LEU A 7 -24.36 -0.99 -42.97
N ALA A 8 -24.36 -2.18 -42.36
CA ALA A 8 -24.64 -2.33 -40.94
C ALA A 8 -23.44 -2.00 -40.02
N ALA A 9 -22.22 -1.92 -40.56
CA ALA A 9 -21.02 -1.63 -39.77
C ALA A 9 -20.81 -0.12 -39.51
N LEU A 10 -21.56 0.76 -40.19
CA LEU A 10 -21.46 2.22 -40.04
C LEU A 10 -22.40 2.81 -38.97
N LEU A 11 -23.22 1.96 -38.34
CA LEU A 11 -24.16 2.38 -37.29
C LEU A 11 -23.76 1.89 -35.90
N LEU A 12 -22.48 1.54 -35.66
CA LEU A 12 -22.03 1.44 -34.26
C LEU A 12 -22.00 2.86 -33.70
N PRO A 13 -22.88 3.22 -32.75
CA PRO A 13 -22.78 4.51 -32.09
C PRO A 13 -21.49 4.47 -31.29
N TRP A 14 -20.48 5.20 -31.78
CA TRP A 14 -19.31 5.57 -31.02
C TRP A 14 -19.81 6.37 -29.83
N SER A 15 -20.09 5.64 -28.75
CA SER A 15 -20.48 6.24 -27.48
C SER A 15 -19.23 6.88 -26.93
N ALA A 16 -18.98 8.12 -27.33
CA ALA A 16 -17.98 8.96 -26.72
C ALA A 16 -18.39 9.13 -25.25
N SER A 17 -17.74 8.38 -24.38
CA SER A 17 -17.95 8.50 -22.95
C SER A 17 -17.44 9.88 -22.54
N VAL A 18 -18.35 10.83 -22.40
CA VAL A 18 -18.07 12.11 -21.76
C VAL A 18 -17.80 11.80 -20.30
N ALA A 19 -16.53 11.60 -19.95
CA ALA A 19 -16.14 11.47 -18.57
C ALA A 19 -16.59 12.76 -17.85
N PRO A 20 -17.37 12.65 -16.75
CA PRO A 20 -17.76 13.83 -16.01
C PRO A 20 -16.49 14.58 -15.60
N ALA A 21 -16.51 15.90 -15.72
CA ALA A 21 -15.44 16.74 -15.21
C ALA A 21 -15.19 16.32 -13.75
N ARG A 22 -13.99 15.83 -13.46
CA ARG A 22 -13.65 15.34 -12.12
C ARG A 22 -13.86 16.50 -11.15
N ALA A 23 -14.95 16.44 -10.38
CA ALA A 23 -15.19 17.37 -9.32
C ALA A 23 -13.98 17.34 -8.38
N ARG A 24 -13.51 18.52 -7.97
CA ARG A 24 -12.44 18.60 -6.98
C ARG A 24 -12.94 17.88 -5.72
N PRO A 25 -12.17 16.93 -5.16
CA PRO A 25 -12.59 16.27 -3.93
C PRO A 25 -12.81 17.29 -2.83
N ASP A 26 -13.90 17.15 -2.09
CA ASP A 26 -14.15 17.97 -0.91
C ASP A 26 -13.16 17.62 0.23
N ALA A 27 -13.15 18.43 1.27
CA ALA A 27 -12.24 18.25 2.40
C ALA A 27 -12.43 16.90 3.11
N ALA A 28 -13.67 16.40 3.18
CA ALA A 28 -13.97 15.13 3.83
C ALA A 28 -13.39 13.94 3.04
N SER A 29 -13.50 13.99 1.70
CA SER A 29 -12.94 13.00 0.79
C SER A 29 -11.42 13.01 0.83
N LEU A 30 -10.80 14.19 0.90
CA LEU A 30 -9.35 14.32 1.06
C LEU A 30 -8.88 13.73 2.40
N GLU A 31 -9.64 13.97 3.48
CA GLU A 31 -9.32 13.43 4.80
C GLU A 31 -9.51 11.89 4.85
N ALA A 32 -10.57 11.37 4.22
CA ALA A 32 -10.78 9.92 4.09
C ALA A 32 -9.64 9.26 3.30
N ALA A 33 -9.23 9.86 2.18
CA ALA A 33 -8.10 9.40 1.40
C ALA A 33 -6.79 9.45 2.20
N ARG A 34 -6.58 10.50 3.00
CA ARG A 34 -5.40 10.61 3.88
C ARG A 34 -5.34 9.47 4.89
N ARG A 35 -6.45 9.16 5.58
CA ARG A 35 -6.52 8.05 6.55
C ARG A 35 -6.33 6.69 5.91
N PHE A 36 -6.89 6.49 4.72
CA PHE A 36 -6.72 5.25 3.97
C PHE A 36 -5.26 5.03 3.55
N LEU A 37 -4.61 6.07 3.02
CA LEU A 37 -3.22 5.98 2.55
C LEU A 37 -2.20 5.98 3.69
N CYS A 38 -2.51 6.63 4.82
CA CYS A 38 -1.63 6.80 5.96
C CYS A 38 -2.38 6.47 7.27
N PRO A 39 -2.58 5.18 7.60
CA PRO A 39 -3.40 4.75 8.73
C PRO A 39 -2.84 5.15 10.11
N HIS A 40 -1.52 5.41 10.19
CA HIS A 40 -0.84 5.81 11.42
C HIS A 40 -0.64 7.34 11.55
N GLY A 41 -1.35 8.14 10.75
CA GLY A 41 -1.13 9.59 10.67
C GLY A 41 -0.15 9.99 9.57
N GLY A 42 0.03 11.30 9.37
CA GLY A 42 0.85 11.84 8.28
C GLY A 42 0.08 12.24 7.02
N MET A 43 0.86 12.53 5.98
CA MET A 43 0.42 12.93 4.64
C MET A 43 1.08 12.05 3.55
N PRO A 44 0.33 11.54 2.56
CA PRO A 44 0.90 10.74 1.49
C PRO A 44 1.90 11.56 0.66
N VAL A 45 3.02 10.95 0.28
CA VAL A 45 4.05 11.60 -0.52
C VAL A 45 3.74 11.43 -2.01
N ARG A 46 3.54 12.54 -2.72
CA ARG A 46 3.22 12.53 -4.15
C ARG A 46 4.31 11.80 -4.95
N GLY A 47 3.90 10.83 -5.78
CA GLY A 47 4.80 10.04 -6.62
C GLY A 47 5.55 8.92 -5.90
N GLN A 48 5.38 8.76 -4.59
CA GLN A 48 6.02 7.71 -3.80
C GLN A 48 4.94 6.83 -3.15
N GLY A 49 4.47 5.84 -3.91
CA GLY A 49 3.43 4.90 -3.45
C GLY A 49 3.79 4.28 -2.10
N GLY A 50 2.84 4.33 -1.16
CA GLY A 50 2.98 3.74 0.17
C GLY A 50 3.85 4.52 1.16
N ARG A 51 4.39 5.70 0.80
CA ARG A 51 5.16 6.54 1.74
C ARG A 51 4.30 7.64 2.33
N CYS A 52 4.40 7.80 3.65
CA CYS A 52 3.75 8.87 4.41
C CYS A 52 4.83 9.79 5.02
N ARG A 53 4.68 11.10 4.80
CA ARG A 53 5.43 12.13 5.53
C ARG A 53 4.78 12.32 6.89
N ALA A 54 5.56 12.19 7.96
CA ALA A 54 5.10 12.47 9.32
C ALA A 54 4.58 13.91 9.41
N VAL A 55 3.47 14.12 10.12
CA VAL A 55 3.08 15.46 10.53
C VAL A 55 4.07 15.89 11.62
N ALA A 56 4.64 17.10 11.51
CA ALA A 56 5.60 17.58 12.51
C ALA A 56 4.97 17.48 13.92
N GLY A 57 5.58 16.69 14.80
CA GLY A 57 5.10 16.44 16.17
C GLY A 57 4.67 14.99 16.45
N GLU A 58 4.38 14.20 15.42
CA GLU A 58 4.18 12.75 15.53
C GLU A 58 5.51 12.05 15.22
N GLY A 59 6.38 11.97 16.24
CA GLY A 59 7.41 10.94 16.27
C GLY A 59 6.78 9.54 16.35
N PRO A 60 7.57 8.45 16.34
CA PRO A 60 7.04 7.12 16.63
C PRO A 60 6.17 7.21 17.89
N ALA A 61 4.96 6.63 17.84
CA ALA A 61 3.94 6.80 18.87
C ALA A 61 4.57 6.67 20.27
N ARG A 62 4.59 7.74 21.07
CA ARG A 62 5.37 7.74 22.33
C ARG A 62 4.97 6.54 23.19
N GLY A 63 5.95 5.70 23.54
CA GLY A 63 5.73 4.51 24.35
C GLY A 63 5.22 3.28 23.60
N TRP A 64 5.30 3.24 22.27
CA TRP A 64 5.03 2.03 21.47
C TRP A 64 5.90 0.82 21.88
N ASP A 65 7.06 1.10 22.45
CA ASP A 65 8.05 0.18 22.95
C ASP A 65 7.85 -0.21 24.42
N ARG A 66 6.82 0.33 25.10
CA ARG A 66 6.57 0.08 26.52
C ARG A 66 6.24 -1.41 26.73
N GLY A 67 7.10 -2.10 27.47
CA GLY A 67 6.97 -3.52 27.78
C GLY A 67 7.73 -4.44 26.81
N LEU A 68 8.36 -3.89 25.77
CA LEU A 68 9.31 -4.65 24.97
C LEU A 68 10.65 -4.77 25.70
N PRO A 69 11.35 -5.91 25.58
CA PRO A 69 12.70 -6.03 26.10
C PRO A 69 13.65 -5.05 25.38
N PRO A 70 14.77 -4.65 26.02
CA PRO A 70 15.80 -3.87 25.35
C PRO A 70 16.27 -4.54 24.06
N PRO A 71 16.68 -3.76 23.03
CA PRO A 71 17.21 -4.33 21.80
C PRO A 71 18.43 -5.20 22.10
N ALA A 72 18.42 -6.43 21.62
CA ALA A 72 19.51 -7.38 21.76
C ALA A 72 20.21 -7.59 20.41
N HIS A 73 21.55 -7.62 20.42
CA HIS A 73 22.35 -7.94 19.24
C HIS A 73 22.47 -9.46 18.99
N ARG A 74 21.91 -10.28 19.88
CA ARG A 74 21.81 -11.73 19.71
C ARG A 74 20.37 -12.11 19.46
N GLN A 75 20.17 -12.95 18.45
CA GLN A 75 18.87 -13.50 18.15
C GLN A 75 18.51 -14.58 19.18
N ALA A 76 17.26 -14.57 19.65
CA ALA A 76 16.73 -15.64 20.48
C ALA A 76 16.68 -16.96 19.71
N PRO A 77 16.74 -18.12 20.40
CA PRO A 77 16.56 -19.42 19.76
C PRO A 77 15.22 -19.50 19.01
N CYS A 78 15.17 -20.26 17.92
CA CYS A 78 13.92 -20.52 17.22
C CYS A 78 12.94 -21.32 18.11
N PRO A 79 11.63 -21.02 18.05
CA PRO A 79 10.63 -21.75 18.81
C PRO A 79 10.49 -23.21 18.33
N PRO A 80 9.91 -24.10 19.14
CA PRO A 80 9.67 -25.50 18.75
C PRO A 80 8.89 -25.61 17.42
N GLY A 81 9.28 -26.57 16.57
CA GLY A 81 8.68 -26.80 15.25
C GLY A 81 9.16 -25.83 14.17
N THR A 82 10.26 -25.12 14.41
CA THR A 82 10.91 -24.26 13.42
C THR A 82 12.43 -24.41 13.48
N HIS A 83 13.10 -24.25 12.34
CA HIS A 83 14.57 -24.24 12.23
C HIS A 83 15.09 -22.87 11.76
N ALA A 84 16.33 -22.58 12.15
CA ALA A 84 17.05 -21.38 11.75
C ALA A 84 17.51 -21.47 10.28
N ALA A 85 17.17 -20.45 9.49
CA ALA A 85 17.63 -20.28 8.11
C ALA A 85 18.07 -18.84 7.85
N GLU A 86 19.07 -18.64 6.99
CA GLU A 86 19.52 -17.30 6.60
C GLU A 86 18.44 -16.55 5.82
N ALA A 87 18.26 -15.26 6.08
CA ALA A 87 17.33 -14.44 5.32
C ALA A 87 17.93 -14.11 3.95
N LEU A 88 17.25 -14.53 2.88
CA LEU A 88 17.63 -14.28 1.48
C LEU A 88 18.07 -12.84 1.18
N ALA A 89 17.39 -11.84 1.75
CA ALA A 89 17.67 -10.42 1.51
C ALA A 89 18.70 -9.81 2.48
N ARG A 90 19.09 -10.54 3.53
CA ARG A 90 19.93 -10.08 4.64
C ARG A 90 20.70 -11.27 5.24
N PRO A 91 21.84 -11.68 4.66
CA PRO A 91 22.58 -12.86 5.09
C PRO A 91 23.06 -12.78 6.55
N GLU A 92 23.13 -11.58 7.12
CA GLU A 92 23.43 -11.37 8.54
C GLU A 92 22.25 -11.65 9.48
N ALA A 93 21.05 -11.88 8.94
CA ALA A 93 19.83 -12.12 9.71
C ALA A 93 19.38 -13.57 9.58
N VAL A 94 18.99 -14.18 10.70
CA VAL A 94 18.37 -15.50 10.73
C VAL A 94 16.84 -15.37 10.81
N ARG A 95 16.13 -16.30 10.18
CA ARG A 95 14.67 -16.48 10.24
C ARG A 95 14.37 -17.87 10.75
N CYS A 96 13.25 -18.01 11.45
CA CYS A 96 12.74 -19.33 11.82
C CYS A 96 11.74 -19.77 10.75
N LEU A 97 12.03 -20.88 10.08
CA LEU A 97 11.15 -21.50 9.08
C LEU A 97 10.49 -22.73 9.68
N PRO A 98 9.24 -23.06 9.32
CA PRO A 98 8.61 -24.32 9.73
C PRO A 98 9.43 -25.51 9.22
N ASP A 99 9.48 -26.56 10.03
CA ASP A 99 9.99 -27.88 9.62
C ASP A 99 9.03 -28.59 8.66
#